data_AF-A0A838RWW8-F1
#
_entry.id   AF-A0A838RWW8-F1
#
_cell.length_a   1.000
_cell.length_b   1.000
_cell.length_c   1.000
_cell.angle_alpha   90.00
_cell.angle_beta   90.00
_cell.angle_gamma   90.00
#
_symmetry.space_group_name_H-M   'P 1'
#
loop_
_entity.id
_entity.type
_entity.pdbx_description
1 polymer ?
#
loop_
_entity_poly.entity_id
_entity_poly.type
_entity_poly.pdbx_seq_one_letter_code
_entity_poly.pdbx_strand_id
1 'polypeptide(L)'
;MSKQMTLGTGFEKYSKTTRRERFLTEMDRIVPWGELSALIVPVYPKAGDGRPPKELEMMLRVYFLQQWFNLSDPGVEEALYDSV
;
A
#
# COMPACT_ATOMS: atom_id res chain seq x y z
N MET A 1 -34.52 -18.05 -24.12
CA MET A 1 -33.84 -17.84 -22.83
C MET A 1 -32.63 -16.96 -23.08
N SER A 2 -32.72 -15.69 -22.71
CA SER A 2 -31.74 -14.66 -23.06
C SER A 2 -30.54 -14.74 -22.10
N LYS A 3 -29.34 -14.93 -22.65
CA LYS A 3 -28.08 -15.01 -21.91
C LYS A 3 -27.64 -13.58 -21.58
N GLN A 4 -27.81 -13.17 -20.33
CA GLN A 4 -27.35 -11.87 -19.82
C GLN A 4 -25.82 -11.84 -19.87
N MET A 5 -25.25 -10.96 -20.70
CA MET A 5 -23.81 -10.71 -20.78
C MET A 5 -23.42 -9.65 -19.74
N THR A 6 -22.61 -10.10 -18.77
CA THR A 6 -21.58 -9.39 -18.00
C THR A 6 -21.56 -7.85 -17.99
N LEU A 7 -21.78 -7.26 -16.81
CA LEU A 7 -21.61 -5.82 -16.49
C LEU A 7 -20.17 -5.45 -16.04
N GLY A 8 -19.20 -6.38 -16.11
CA GLY A 8 -18.01 -6.32 -15.23
C GLY A 8 -16.73 -5.64 -15.73
N THR A 9 -16.63 -5.12 -16.97
CA THR A 9 -15.30 -4.79 -17.55
C THR A 9 -15.24 -3.45 -18.30
N GLY A 10 -15.91 -2.41 -17.78
CA GLY A 10 -15.98 -1.11 -18.47
C GLY A 10 -15.75 0.15 -17.64
N PHE A 11 -15.70 0.07 -16.31
CA PHE A 11 -15.73 1.27 -15.45
C PHE A 11 -14.36 1.84 -15.10
N GLU A 12 -13.27 1.06 -15.20
CA GLU A 12 -11.93 1.55 -14.86
C GLU A 12 -11.42 2.65 -15.78
N LYS A 13 -11.80 2.62 -17.07
CA LYS A 13 -11.40 3.65 -18.04
C LYS A 13 -11.98 5.04 -17.76
N TYR A 14 -12.97 5.16 -16.87
CA TYR A 14 -13.67 6.41 -16.56
C TYR A 14 -13.65 6.76 -15.07
N SER A 15 -12.90 6.04 -14.23
CA SER A 15 -12.82 6.38 -12.82
C SER A 15 -12.05 7.70 -12.65
N LYS A 16 -12.62 8.61 -11.86
CA LYS A 16 -11.93 9.84 -11.50
C LYS A 16 -10.87 9.48 -10.47
N THR A 17 -9.63 9.92 -10.68
CA THR A 17 -8.56 9.78 -9.70
C THR A 17 -9.02 10.28 -8.35
N THR A 18 -8.97 9.41 -7.34
CA THR A 18 -9.42 9.77 -6.00
C THR A 18 -8.43 10.74 -5.35
N ARG A 19 -8.88 11.50 -4.35
CA ARG A 19 -7.97 12.36 -3.57
C ARG A 19 -6.85 11.54 -2.91
N ARG A 20 -7.19 10.33 -2.47
CA ARG A 20 -6.24 9.37 -1.88
C ARG A 20 -5.18 8.94 -2.89
N GLU A 21 -5.57 8.51 -4.09
CA GLU A 21 -4.61 8.14 -5.15
C GLU A 21 -3.67 9.27 -5.53
N ARG A 22 -4.20 10.49 -5.69
CA ARG A 22 -3.36 11.66 -5.98
C ARG A 22 -2.34 11.91 -4.87
N PHE A 23 -2.80 11.90 -3.62
CA PHE A 23 -1.91 12.08 -2.47
C PHE A 23 -0.82 11.01 -2.42
N LEU A 24 -1.18 9.73 -2.58
CA LEU A 24 -0.22 8.64 -2.59
C LEU A 24 0.80 8.77 -3.73
N THR A 25 0.36 9.18 -4.92
CA THR A 25 1.24 9.43 -6.07
C THR A 25 2.22 10.56 -5.80
N GLU A 26 1.78 11.62 -5.13
CA GLU A 26 2.64 12.74 -4.75
C GLU A 26 3.65 12.32 -3.69
N MET A 27 3.20 11.60 -2.65
CA MET A 27 4.08 11.13 -1.59
C MET A 27 5.09 10.10 -2.08
N ASP A 28 4.72 9.22 -3.02
CA ASP A 28 5.66 8.28 -3.63
C ASP A 28 6.86 8.99 -4.29
N ARG A 29 6.63 10.18 -4.85
CA ARG A 29 7.67 11.02 -5.48
C ARG A 29 8.46 11.87 -4.51
N ILE A 30 7.80 12.37 -3.46
CA ILE A 30 8.38 13.35 -2.53
C ILE A 30 9.18 12.65 -1.42
N VAL A 31 8.74 11.47 -0.98
CA VAL A 31 9.40 10.76 0.12
C VAL A 31 10.69 10.10 -0.38
N PRO A 32 11.84 10.34 0.29
CA PRO A 32 13.12 9.74 -0.06
C PRO A 32 13.19 8.27 0.41
N TRP A 33 12.44 7.37 -0.23
CA TRP A 33 12.31 5.96 0.22
C TRP A 33 13.63 5.22 0.29
N GLY A 34 14.53 5.46 -0.66
CA GLY A 34 15.84 4.82 -0.72
C GLY A 34 16.72 5.23 0.44
N GLU A 35 16.83 6.53 0.70
CA GLU A 35 17.61 7.05 1.83
C GLU A 35 17.03 6.61 3.17
N LEU A 36 15.70 6.67 3.35
CA LEU A 36 15.04 6.22 4.58
C LEU A 36 15.25 4.72 4.81
N SER A 37 15.09 3.91 3.75
CA SER A 37 15.34 2.47 3.85
C SER A 37 16.79 2.19 4.23
N ALA A 38 17.76 2.88 3.61
CA ALA A 38 19.19 2.71 3.91
C ALA A 38 19.55 3.00 5.37
N LEU A 39 18.85 3.96 6.00
CA LEU A 39 19.02 4.25 7.43
C LEU A 39 18.48 3.13 8.34
N ILE A 40 17.45 2.40 7.90
CA ILE A 40 16.78 1.36 8.69
C ILE A 40 17.40 -0.03 8.46
N VAL A 41 17.94 -0.30 7.27
CA VAL A 41 18.59 -1.58 6.91
C VAL A 41 19.50 -2.15 8.00
N PRO A 42 20.39 -1.37 8.67
CA PRO A 42 21.30 -1.91 9.66
C PRO A 42 20.61 -2.53 10.89
N VAL A 43 19.41 -2.05 11.21
CA VAL A 43 18.64 -2.47 12.40
C VAL A 43 17.42 -3.31 12.04
N TYR A 44 17.11 -3.48 10.76
CA TYR A 44 15.95 -4.25 10.34
C TYR A 44 16.14 -5.74 10.68
N PRO A 45 15.11 -6.43 11.20
CA PRO A 45 15.22 -7.83 11.56
C PRO A 45 15.71 -8.67 10.39
N LYS A 46 16.64 -9.59 10.66
CA LYS A 46 17.05 -10.62 9.71
C LYS A 46 16.25 -11.89 9.97
N ALA A 47 16.07 -12.69 8.93
CA ALA A 47 15.45 -14.00 9.08
C ALA A 47 16.23 -14.83 10.11
N GLY A 48 15.51 -15.37 11.09
CA GLY A 48 15.99 -16.38 12.03
C GLY A 48 15.04 -17.58 11.98
N ASP A 49 14.90 -18.32 13.09
CA ASP A 49 14.06 -19.53 13.14
C ASP A 49 12.54 -19.26 13.18
N GLY A 50 12.13 -17.99 13.23
CA GLY A 50 10.73 -17.56 13.30
C GLY A 50 10.11 -17.22 11.94
N ARG A 51 8.93 -16.58 11.98
CA ARG A 51 8.33 -16.01 10.76
C ARG A 51 9.31 -15.00 10.14
N PRO A 52 9.68 -15.16 8.86
CA PRO A 52 10.59 -14.21 8.24
C PRO A 52 9.97 -12.81 8.24
N PRO A 53 10.77 -11.77 8.51
CA PRO A 53 10.32 -10.40 8.37
C PRO A 53 9.89 -10.15 6.92
N LYS A 54 8.94 -9.23 6.75
CA LYS A 54 8.53 -8.76 5.42
C LYS A 54 9.61 -7.87 4.81
N GLU A 55 9.47 -7.53 3.54
CA GLU A 55 10.38 -6.58 2.89
C GLU A 55 10.36 -5.22 3.60
N LEU A 56 11.55 -4.67 3.86
CA LEU A 56 11.72 -3.43 4.61
C LEU A 56 10.95 -2.27 3.98
N GLU A 57 11.13 -2.04 2.69
CA GLU A 57 10.50 -0.90 2.01
C GLU A 57 8.97 -1.03 2.01
N MET A 58 8.45 -2.26 1.87
CA MET A 58 7.02 -2.53 1.98
C MET A 58 6.49 -2.15 3.36
N MET A 59 7.17 -2.59 4.43
CA MET A 59 6.78 -2.27 5.80
C MET A 59 6.89 -0.77 6.08
N LEU A 60 7.94 -0.12 5.59
CA LEU A 60 8.12 1.32 5.71
C LEU A 60 6.94 2.08 5.08
N ARG A 61 6.54 1.70 3.87
CA ARG A 61 5.37 2.29 3.20
C ARG A 61 4.09 2.08 4.01
N VAL A 62 3.88 0.89 4.59
CA VAL A 62 2.73 0.60 5.47
C VAL A 62 2.72 1.51 6.70
N TYR A 63 3.86 1.71 7.37
CA TYR A 63 3.94 2.64 8.49
C TYR A 63 3.60 4.08 8.11
N PHE A 64 4.05 4.54 6.94
CA PHE A 64 3.68 5.87 6.43
C PHE A 64 2.18 5.97 6.13
N LEU A 65 1.56 4.94 5.54
CA LEU A 65 0.11 4.90 5.33
C LEU A 65 -0.66 5.01 6.65
N GLN A 66 -0.21 4.30 7.69
CA GLN A 66 -0.80 4.40 9.03
C GLN A 66 -0.74 5.82 9.57
N GLN A 67 0.40 6.50 9.45
CA GLN A 67 0.55 7.88 9.93
C GLN A 67 -0.27 8.88 9.12
N TRP A 68 -0.26 8.79 7.79
CA TRP A 68 -0.97 9.75 6.92
C TRP A 68 -2.49 9.65 7.03
N PHE A 69 -3.02 8.45 7.22
CA PHE A 69 -4.46 8.22 7.29
C PHE A 69 -4.96 7.91 8.71
N ASN A 70 -4.08 8.03 9.71
CA ASN A 70 -4.38 7.73 11.12
C ASN A 70 -4.99 6.32 11.31
N LEU A 71 -4.39 5.32 10.66
CA LEU A 71 -4.84 3.93 10.71
C LEU A 71 -4.09 3.15 11.78
N SER A 72 -4.80 2.22 12.42
CA SER A 72 -4.22 1.18 13.27
C SER A 72 -3.59 0.06 12.44
N ASP A 73 -2.92 -0.91 13.09
CA ASP A 73 -2.43 -2.12 12.41
C ASP A 73 -3.55 -2.90 11.70
N PRO A 74 -4.70 -3.20 12.33
CA PRO A 74 -5.84 -3.79 11.61
C PRO A 74 -6.39 -2.86 10.53
N GLY A 75 -6.45 -1.55 10.79
CA GLY A 75 -7.05 -0.58 9.88
C GLY A 75 -6.27 -0.43 8.57
N VAL A 76 -4.94 -0.52 8.60
CA VAL A 76 -4.13 -0.52 7.36
C VAL A 76 -4.24 -1.85 6.62
N GLU A 77 -4.36 -2.97 7.33
CA GLU A 77 -4.58 -4.27 6.72
C GLU A 77 -5.92 -4.31 5.97
N GLU A 78 -7.02 -3.89 6.60
CA GLU A 78 -8.33 -3.74 5.97
C GLU A 78 -8.27 -2.80 4.75
N ALA A 79 -7.64 -1.62 4.91
CA ALA A 79 -7.51 -0.65 3.83
C ALA A 79 -6.67 -1.15 2.64
N LEU A 80 -5.80 -2.15 2.83
CA LEU A 80 -5.06 -2.82 1.76
C LEU A 80 -5.92 -3.90 1.09
N TYR A 81 -6.69 -4.69 1.85
CA TYR A 81 -7.62 -5.68 1.28
C TYR A 81 -8.71 -5.03 0.43
N ASP A 82 -9.25 -3.88 0.85
CA ASP A 82 -10.28 -3.13 0.11
C ASP A 82 -9.77 -2.46 -1.17
N SER A 83 -8.45 -2.44 -1.39
CA SER A 83 -7.80 -1.78 -2.52
C SER A 83 -7.50 -2.70 -3.71
N VAL A 84 -7.83 -4.00 -3.61
CA VAL A 84 -7.59 -5.04 -4.62
C VAL A 84 -8.83 -5.29 -5.48
#